data_AF-A0A949FQV5-F1
#
_entry.id   AF-A0A949FQV5-F1
#
_cell.length_a   1.000
_cell.length_b   1.000
_cell.length_c   1.000
_cell.angle_alpha   90.00
_cell.angle_beta   90.00
_cell.angle_gamma   90.00
#
_symmetry.space_group_name_H-M   'P 1'
#
loop_
_entity.id
_entity.type
_entity.pdbx_description
1 polymer ?
#
loop_
_entity_poly.entity_id
_entity_poly.type
_entity_poly.pdbx_seq_one_letter_code
_entity_poly.pdbx_strand_id
1 'polypeptide(L)'
;MDDSSLENWYSDRTFSEGFELWNEICRLSPNSQFPSRYLLSIPSDEFPTSLNPDRDWKDKERIRSYLGHHQPILEMLDRAEGCPKPIRFPTAFDGYRTLLSFVQNAQAIQQLVRLDFEYASHCRNTTRALMDLRRMRTVEQSLDAPLSVVWKLLQLQLLSNRLSALGRSLSYSAWSDEELRVLEDESRVAVLTSDAWKSTFLGERAMYLSEIHRKSPSWLTT
;
A
#
# COMPACT_ATOMS: atom_id res chain seq x y z
N MET A 1 9.85 24.53 -12.24
CA MET A 1 9.45 23.21 -12.73
C MET A 1 7.95 23.30 -12.88
N ASP A 2 7.47 23.21 -14.11
CA ASP A 2 6.04 23.23 -14.45
C ASP A 2 5.44 21.81 -14.35
N ASP A 3 4.13 21.68 -14.55
CA ASP A 3 3.42 20.40 -14.45
C ASP A 3 3.96 19.37 -15.46
N SER A 4 4.30 19.80 -16.68
CA SER A 4 4.89 18.93 -17.70
C SER A 4 6.27 18.39 -17.29
N SER A 5 7.11 19.20 -16.65
CA SER A 5 8.39 18.75 -16.12
C SER A 5 8.21 17.76 -14.97
N LEU A 6 7.19 17.96 -14.12
CA LEU A 6 6.86 17.05 -13.02
C LEU A 6 6.32 15.71 -13.54
N GLU A 7 5.47 15.73 -14.55
CA GLU A 7 4.95 14.54 -15.22
C GLU A 7 6.08 13.73 -15.86
N ASN A 8 7.03 14.38 -16.54
CA ASN A 8 8.22 13.72 -17.07
C ASN A 8 9.07 13.12 -15.95
N TRP A 9 9.35 13.88 -14.89
CA TRP A 9 10.13 13.42 -13.76
C TRP A 9 9.51 12.22 -13.04
N TYR A 10 8.17 12.21 -12.92
CA TYR A 10 7.39 11.10 -12.36
C TYR A 10 7.40 9.89 -13.30
N SER A 11 7.24 10.12 -14.59
CA SER A 11 7.29 9.08 -15.62
C SER A 11 8.65 8.40 -15.68
N ASP A 12 9.75 9.14 -15.57
CA ASP A 12 11.12 8.60 -15.59
C ASP A 12 11.45 7.71 -14.37
N ARG A 13 10.63 7.79 -13.31
CA ARG A 13 10.83 7.08 -12.04
C ARG A 13 9.76 6.04 -11.75
N THR A 14 8.82 5.85 -12.67
CA THR A 14 7.71 4.90 -12.51
C THR A 14 7.50 4.08 -13.77
N PHE A 15 7.06 2.85 -13.57
CA PHE A 15 6.81 1.90 -14.64
C PHE A 15 5.33 1.89 -15.03
N SER A 16 5.05 1.93 -16.32
CA SER A 16 3.68 1.81 -16.84
C SER A 16 3.23 0.34 -16.89
N GLU A 17 4.15 -0.61 -16.86
CA GLU A 17 3.88 -2.03 -16.78
C GLU A 17 3.17 -2.36 -15.47
N GLY A 18 1.93 -2.86 -15.57
CA GLY A 18 1.08 -3.13 -14.41
C GLY A 18 0.06 -2.02 -14.09
N PHE A 19 0.10 -0.89 -14.80
CA PHE A 19 -0.88 0.20 -14.65
C PHE A 19 -2.33 -0.28 -14.69
N GLU A 20 -2.72 -0.99 -15.76
CA GLU A 20 -4.10 -1.47 -15.95
C GLU A 20 -4.51 -2.44 -14.83
N LEU A 21 -3.59 -3.30 -14.40
CA LEU A 21 -3.82 -4.24 -13.31
C LEU A 21 -4.08 -3.49 -12.00
N TRP A 22 -3.28 -2.47 -11.70
CA TRP A 22 -3.45 -1.65 -10.49
C TRP A 22 -4.66 -0.73 -10.52
N ASN A 23 -5.03 -0.21 -11.70
CA ASN A 23 -6.28 0.53 -11.87
C ASN A 23 -7.47 -0.36 -11.55
N GLU A 24 -7.47 -1.60 -12.06
CA GLU A 24 -8.54 -2.55 -11.79
C GLU A 24 -8.57 -2.95 -10.31
N ILE A 25 -7.41 -3.21 -9.68
CA ILE A 25 -7.31 -3.41 -8.23
C ILE A 25 -7.93 -2.23 -7.46
N CYS A 26 -7.65 -0.98 -7.86
CA CYS A 26 -8.23 0.20 -7.22
C CYS A 26 -9.73 0.36 -7.46
N ARG A 27 -10.22 -0.02 -8.63
CA ARG A 27 -11.65 -0.05 -8.96
C ARG A 27 -12.40 -1.11 -8.15
N LEU A 28 -11.71 -2.18 -7.77
CA LEU A 28 -12.24 -3.24 -6.91
C LEU A 28 -12.05 -2.97 -5.42
N SER A 29 -11.19 -2.01 -5.05
CA SER A 29 -10.87 -1.64 -3.67
C SER A 29 -12.13 -1.47 -2.80
N PRO A 30 -12.08 -1.86 -1.52
CA PRO A 30 -13.20 -1.67 -0.59
C PRO A 30 -13.68 -0.21 -0.51
N ASN A 31 -12.78 0.76 -0.68
CA ASN A 31 -13.11 2.19 -0.67
C ASN A 31 -13.91 2.66 -1.90
N SER A 32 -13.78 1.98 -3.05
CA SER A 32 -14.43 2.40 -4.29
C SER A 32 -15.80 1.74 -4.51
N GLN A 33 -16.06 0.60 -3.87
CA GLN A 33 -17.29 -0.17 -4.08
C GLN A 33 -18.36 0.00 -3.01
N PHE A 34 -18.02 0.46 -1.80
CA PHE A 34 -18.97 0.49 -0.69
C PHE A 34 -19.27 1.90 -0.17
N PRO A 35 -20.55 2.33 -0.14
CA PRO A 35 -20.94 3.33 0.84
C PRO A 35 -20.63 2.77 2.23
N SER A 36 -20.14 3.62 3.13
CA SER A 36 -19.57 3.36 4.47
C SER A 36 -20.25 2.34 5.40
N ARG A 37 -21.39 1.76 5.02
CA ARG A 37 -22.19 0.78 5.77
C ARG A 37 -21.78 -0.68 5.56
N TYR A 38 -20.98 -0.99 4.53
CA TYR A 38 -20.50 -2.35 4.24
C TYR A 38 -18.98 -2.50 4.23
N LEU A 39 -18.24 -1.39 4.36
CA LEU A 39 -16.90 -1.49 4.91
C LEU A 39 -17.08 -2.25 6.22
N LEU A 40 -16.33 -3.34 6.38
CA LEU A 40 -15.96 -3.75 7.71
C LEU A 40 -15.24 -2.53 8.32
N SER A 41 -15.99 -1.61 8.92
CA SER A 41 -15.57 -0.96 10.15
C SER A 41 -15.42 -2.11 11.13
N ILE A 42 -14.39 -2.94 10.96
CA ILE A 42 -13.76 -3.64 12.05
C ILE A 42 -13.06 -2.46 12.72
N PRO A 43 -13.62 -1.90 13.80
CA PRO A 43 -12.86 -0.96 14.61
C PRO A 43 -11.51 -1.62 14.91
N SER A 44 -10.43 -0.84 15.00
CA SER A 44 -9.10 -1.39 15.34
C SER A 44 -9.13 -2.30 16.58
N ASP A 45 -10.14 -2.10 17.41
CA ASP A 45 -10.52 -2.72 18.67
C ASP A 45 -11.25 -4.09 18.51
N GLU A 46 -11.70 -4.46 17.31
CA GLU A 46 -12.26 -5.79 16.98
C GLU A 46 -11.25 -6.73 16.30
N PHE A 47 -10.08 -6.23 15.88
CA PHE A 47 -8.98 -7.13 15.57
C PHE A 47 -8.56 -7.83 16.86
N PRO A 48 -8.43 -9.16 16.86
CA PRO A 48 -8.07 -9.88 18.07
C PRO A 48 -6.74 -9.32 18.59
N THR A 49 -6.71 -8.90 19.85
CA THR A 49 -5.51 -8.28 20.44
C THR A 49 -4.29 -9.23 20.33
N SER A 50 -4.56 -10.54 20.28
CA SER A 50 -3.61 -11.61 19.98
C SER A 50 -4.05 -12.49 18.81
N LEU A 51 -3.15 -12.82 17.87
CA LEU A 51 -3.37 -13.87 16.87
C LEU A 51 -3.20 -15.26 17.49
N ASN A 52 -4.02 -15.59 18.48
CA ASN A 52 -3.97 -16.89 19.12
C ASN A 52 -4.90 -17.85 18.36
N PRO A 53 -4.37 -18.86 17.64
CA PRO A 53 -5.19 -19.83 16.89
C PRO A 53 -6.04 -20.72 17.80
N ASP A 54 -5.69 -20.82 19.09
CA ASP A 54 -6.40 -21.63 20.07
C ASP A 54 -7.57 -20.88 20.73
N ARG A 55 -7.70 -19.58 20.46
CA ARG A 55 -8.87 -18.79 20.87
C ARG A 55 -9.86 -18.70 19.73
N ASP A 56 -11.14 -18.79 20.07
CA ASP A 56 -12.20 -18.58 19.10
C ASP A 56 -12.20 -17.13 18.59
N TRP A 57 -12.32 -16.97 17.28
CA TRP A 57 -12.46 -15.66 16.65
C TRP A 57 -13.93 -15.43 16.37
N LYS A 58 -14.58 -14.62 17.21
CA LYS A 58 -16.03 -14.39 17.22
C LYS A 58 -16.65 -14.14 15.84
N ASP A 59 -15.95 -13.44 14.95
CA ASP A 59 -16.42 -13.06 13.62
C ASP A 59 -15.79 -13.89 12.47
N LYS A 60 -15.22 -15.06 12.77
CA LYS A 60 -14.50 -15.91 11.80
C LYS A 60 -15.27 -16.13 10.50
N GLU A 61 -16.55 -16.48 10.59
CA GLU A 61 -17.39 -16.77 9.42
C GLU A 61 -17.67 -15.53 8.57
N ARG A 62 -17.88 -14.37 9.22
CA ARG A 62 -18.08 -13.09 8.56
C ARG A 62 -16.80 -12.65 7.84
N ILE A 63 -15.65 -12.78 8.49
CA ILE A 63 -14.34 -12.50 7.91
C ILE A 63 -14.09 -13.41 6.71
N ARG A 64 -14.32 -14.71 6.85
CA ARG A 64 -14.19 -15.67 5.73
C ARG A 64 -15.06 -15.27 4.54
N SER A 65 -16.32 -14.90 4.77
CA SER A 65 -17.23 -14.45 3.71
C SER A 65 -16.75 -13.17 3.04
N TYR A 66 -16.25 -12.21 3.83
CA TYR A 66 -15.72 -10.94 3.31
C TYR A 66 -14.45 -11.16 2.47
N LEU A 67 -13.51 -11.95 2.98
CA LEU A 67 -12.29 -12.33 2.26
C LEU A 67 -12.62 -13.10 0.98
N GLY A 68 -13.60 -14.01 1.02
CA GLY A 68 -14.09 -14.72 -0.17
C GLY A 68 -14.66 -13.78 -1.24
N HIS A 69 -15.38 -12.73 -0.83
CA HIS A 69 -15.88 -11.71 -1.74
C HIS A 69 -14.76 -10.87 -2.37
N HIS A 70 -13.64 -10.67 -1.66
CA HIS A 70 -12.50 -9.86 -2.11
C HIS A 70 -11.33 -10.68 -2.64
N GLN A 71 -11.52 -12.00 -2.78
CA GLN A 71 -10.54 -12.92 -3.34
C GLN A 71 -9.98 -12.47 -4.71
N PRO A 72 -10.77 -11.89 -5.64
CA PRO A 72 -10.22 -11.38 -6.90
C PRO A 72 -9.12 -10.34 -6.70
N ILE A 73 -9.22 -9.46 -5.68
CA ILE A 73 -8.18 -8.46 -5.41
C ILE A 73 -6.89 -9.14 -4.98
N LEU A 74 -6.97 -10.16 -4.12
CA LEU A 74 -5.81 -10.92 -3.64
C LEU A 74 -5.10 -11.65 -4.78
N GLU A 75 -5.86 -12.27 -5.70
CA GLU A 75 -5.32 -12.94 -6.89
C GLU A 75 -4.68 -11.95 -7.87
N MET A 76 -5.23 -10.74 -8.00
CA MET A 76 -4.64 -9.68 -8.82
C MET A 76 -3.34 -9.15 -8.21
N LEU A 77 -3.23 -9.09 -6.89
CA LEU A 77 -1.98 -8.73 -6.21
C LEU A 77 -0.88 -9.78 -6.43
N ASP A 78 -1.22 -11.07 -6.48
CA ASP A 78 -0.26 -12.12 -6.83
C ASP A 78 0.31 -11.90 -8.24
N ARG A 79 -0.54 -11.49 -9.19
CA ARG A 79 -0.09 -11.13 -10.54
C ARG A 79 0.75 -9.84 -10.55
N ALA A 80 0.41 -8.88 -9.69
CA ALA A 80 1.11 -7.60 -9.58
C ALA A 80 2.52 -7.75 -8.95
N GLU A 81 2.79 -8.84 -8.23
CA GLU A 81 4.12 -9.19 -7.73
C GLU A 81 5.14 -9.30 -8.89
N GLY A 82 4.71 -9.72 -10.08
CA GLY A 82 5.57 -9.80 -11.27
C GLY A 82 5.83 -8.47 -11.99
N CYS A 83 5.10 -7.40 -11.68
CA CYS A 83 5.26 -6.12 -12.35
C CYS A 83 6.46 -5.34 -11.79
N PRO A 84 7.20 -4.55 -12.61
CA PRO A 84 8.23 -3.66 -12.09
C PRO A 84 7.63 -2.59 -11.17
N LYS A 85 8.38 -2.17 -10.15
CA LYS A 85 7.98 -1.17 -9.15
C LYS A 85 8.99 0.00 -9.13
N PRO A 86 8.57 1.24 -8.82
CA PRO A 86 7.22 1.66 -8.46
C PRO A 86 6.29 1.81 -9.68
N ILE A 87 4.99 1.69 -9.46
CA ILE A 87 3.99 1.70 -10.54
C ILE A 87 3.60 3.14 -10.83
N ARG A 88 3.39 3.44 -12.12
CA ARG A 88 2.83 4.71 -12.57
C ARG A 88 1.33 4.69 -12.32
N PHE A 89 0.80 5.70 -11.65
CA PHE A 89 -0.62 5.90 -11.43
C PHE A 89 -1.12 7.11 -12.21
N PRO A 90 -2.41 7.11 -12.63
CA PRO A 90 -2.97 8.25 -13.33
C PRO A 90 -3.08 9.41 -12.33
N THR A 91 -2.16 10.36 -12.43
CA THR A 91 -2.05 11.49 -11.51
C THR A 91 -2.24 12.77 -12.30
N ALA A 92 -3.37 13.44 -12.11
CA ALA A 92 -3.58 14.78 -12.63
C ALA A 92 -2.85 15.77 -11.71
N PHE A 93 -1.62 16.14 -12.07
CA PHE A 93 -0.84 17.11 -11.32
C PHE A 93 -1.54 18.48 -11.37
N ASP A 94 -1.92 18.99 -10.19
CA ASP A 94 -2.49 20.34 -9.97
C ASP A 94 -1.84 20.94 -8.72
N GLY A 95 -0.50 20.94 -8.69
CA GLY A 95 0.28 21.37 -7.54
C GLY A 95 -0.10 20.65 -6.23
N TYR A 96 -0.39 21.40 -5.16
CA TYR A 96 -0.81 20.84 -3.87
C TYR A 96 -2.23 20.25 -3.88
N ARG A 97 -3.02 20.49 -4.94
CA ARG A 97 -4.39 19.94 -5.09
C ARG A 97 -4.40 18.59 -5.81
N THR A 98 -3.24 18.11 -6.25
CA THR A 98 -3.07 16.78 -6.86
C THR A 98 -3.78 15.73 -6.02
N LEU A 99 -4.82 15.12 -6.58
CA LEU A 99 -5.62 14.11 -5.87
C LEU A 99 -4.83 12.81 -5.77
N LEU A 100 -4.66 12.32 -4.53
CA LEU A 100 -3.95 11.08 -4.23
C LEU A 100 -4.91 9.92 -3.99
N SER A 101 -5.90 9.73 -4.88
CA SER A 101 -6.93 8.69 -4.75
C SER A 101 -6.33 7.28 -4.68
N PHE A 102 -5.27 7.03 -5.45
CA PHE A 102 -4.54 5.77 -5.39
C PHE A 102 -3.99 5.47 -3.99
N VAL A 103 -3.52 6.49 -3.29
CA VAL A 103 -2.94 6.33 -1.97
C VAL A 103 -3.99 5.91 -0.93
N GLN A 104 -5.20 6.47 -1.03
CA GLN A 104 -6.33 6.04 -0.20
C GLN A 104 -6.73 4.59 -0.50
N ASN A 105 -6.70 4.18 -1.77
CA ASN A 105 -6.96 2.80 -2.15
C ASN A 105 -5.89 1.84 -1.62
N ALA A 106 -4.61 2.21 -1.73
CA ALA A 106 -3.50 1.40 -1.23
C ALA A 106 -3.63 1.08 0.27
N GLN A 107 -4.10 2.04 1.08
CA GLN A 107 -4.39 1.78 2.50
C GLN A 107 -5.50 0.73 2.70
N ALA A 108 -6.63 0.87 2.00
CA ALA A 108 -7.73 -0.08 2.11
C ALA A 108 -7.34 -1.48 1.62
N ILE A 109 -6.57 -1.56 0.53
CA ILE A 109 -6.01 -2.81 0.01
C ILE A 109 -5.06 -3.43 1.04
N GLN A 110 -4.15 -2.67 1.64
CA GLN A 110 -3.26 -3.18 2.68
C GLN A 110 -4.02 -3.69 3.90
N GLN A 111 -5.10 -3.02 4.30
CA GLN A 111 -5.96 -3.46 5.41
C GLN A 111 -6.68 -4.78 5.07
N LEU A 112 -7.17 -4.94 3.84
CA LEU A 112 -7.74 -6.19 3.35
C LEU A 112 -6.71 -7.33 3.41
N VAL A 113 -5.51 -7.12 2.86
CA VAL A 113 -4.45 -8.14 2.85
C VAL A 113 -4.01 -8.48 4.27
N ARG A 114 -3.91 -7.47 5.16
CA ARG A 114 -3.62 -7.71 6.57
C ARG A 114 -4.70 -8.56 7.25
N LEU A 115 -5.98 -8.31 6.96
CA LEU A 115 -7.07 -9.15 7.48
C LEU A 115 -6.94 -10.60 6.97
N ASP A 116 -6.59 -10.81 5.70
CA ASP A 116 -6.35 -12.15 5.15
C ASP A 116 -5.19 -12.84 5.86
N PHE A 117 -4.08 -12.12 6.06
CA PHE A 117 -2.91 -12.59 6.80
C PHE A 117 -3.28 -13.04 8.22
N GLU A 118 -4.01 -12.21 8.95
CA GLU A 118 -4.40 -12.49 10.32
C GLU A 118 -5.34 -13.70 10.38
N TYR A 119 -6.30 -13.79 9.45
CA TYR A 119 -7.21 -14.93 9.31
C TYR A 119 -6.48 -16.23 8.95
N ALA A 120 -5.54 -16.17 8.00
CA ALA A 120 -4.70 -17.30 7.59
C ALA A 120 -3.84 -17.79 8.76
N SER A 121 -3.23 -16.85 9.51
CA SER A 121 -2.45 -17.13 10.71
C SER A 121 -3.30 -17.82 11.79
N HIS A 122 -4.52 -17.31 12.04
CA HIS A 122 -5.48 -17.93 12.97
C HIS A 122 -5.86 -19.35 12.56
N CYS A 123 -6.06 -19.58 11.26
CA CYS A 123 -6.37 -20.90 10.72
C CYS A 123 -5.14 -21.83 10.58
N ARG A 124 -3.95 -21.41 11.08
CA ARG A 124 -2.67 -22.14 10.95
C ARG A 124 -2.29 -22.45 9.49
N ASN A 125 -2.71 -21.61 8.55
CA ASN A 125 -2.33 -21.70 7.15
C ASN A 125 -1.13 -20.77 6.88
N THR A 126 0.06 -21.26 7.22
CA THR A 126 1.33 -20.51 7.12
C THR A 126 1.67 -20.16 5.68
N THR A 127 1.38 -21.03 4.71
CA THR A 127 1.60 -20.77 3.29
C THR A 127 0.82 -19.54 2.81
N ARG A 128 -0.48 -19.47 3.12
CA ARG A 128 -1.31 -18.31 2.77
C ARG A 128 -0.82 -17.04 3.48
N ALA A 129 -0.49 -17.13 4.77
CA ALA A 129 0.03 -16.00 5.51
C ALA A 129 1.36 -15.45 4.93
N LEU A 130 2.26 -16.32 4.44
CA LEU A 130 3.47 -15.87 3.74
C LEU A 130 3.15 -15.15 2.43
N MET A 131 2.19 -15.66 1.65
CA MET A 131 1.71 -14.98 0.45
C MET A 131 1.15 -13.59 0.79
N ASP A 132 0.41 -13.45 1.88
CA ASP A 132 -0.13 -12.16 2.29
C ASP A 132 0.95 -11.15 2.69
N LEU A 133 2.05 -11.58 3.32
CA LEU A 133 3.18 -10.68 3.58
C LEU A 133 3.81 -10.17 2.28
N ARG A 134 3.92 -11.01 1.25
CA ARG A 134 4.39 -10.62 -0.10
C ARG A 134 3.43 -9.67 -0.79
N ARG A 135 2.12 -9.91 -0.68
CA ARG A 135 1.08 -8.99 -1.17
C ARG A 135 1.19 -7.64 -0.47
N MET A 136 1.36 -7.61 0.85
CA MET A 136 1.56 -6.37 1.62
C MET A 136 2.80 -5.60 1.16
N ARG A 137 3.89 -6.31 0.85
CA ARG A 137 5.12 -5.71 0.29
C ARG A 137 4.89 -5.19 -1.13
N THR A 138 4.12 -5.91 -1.95
CA THR A 138 3.77 -5.50 -3.31
C THR A 138 2.98 -4.18 -3.33
N VAL A 139 2.04 -4.00 -2.39
CA VAL A 139 1.31 -2.74 -2.20
C VAL A 139 2.23 -1.62 -1.70
N GLU A 140 3.14 -1.91 -0.76
CA GLU A 140 4.13 -0.95 -0.28
C GLU A 140 5.04 -0.46 -1.43
N GLN A 141 5.59 -1.38 -2.21
CA GLN A 141 6.55 -1.08 -3.27
C GLN A 141 5.92 -0.37 -4.47
N SER A 142 4.64 -0.59 -4.74
CA SER A 142 3.94 0.15 -5.80
C SER A 142 3.94 1.66 -5.54
N LEU A 143 4.06 2.07 -4.27
CA LEU A 143 4.14 3.46 -3.82
C LEU A 143 5.58 3.99 -3.64
N ASP A 144 6.66 3.30 -4.03
CA ASP A 144 8.03 3.79 -3.77
C ASP A 144 8.49 4.95 -4.67
N ALA A 145 7.56 5.63 -5.35
CA ALA A 145 7.87 6.82 -6.14
C ALA A 145 8.14 8.03 -5.22
N PRO A 146 9.23 8.80 -5.41
CA PRO A 146 9.58 9.93 -4.54
C PRO A 146 8.75 11.20 -4.81
N LEU A 147 7.43 11.07 -4.96
CA LEU A 147 6.58 12.15 -5.47
C LEU A 147 6.34 13.28 -4.45
N SER A 148 6.01 12.92 -3.21
CA SER A 148 5.65 13.87 -2.16
C SER A 148 5.92 13.31 -0.77
N VAL A 149 6.05 14.19 0.23
CA VAL A 149 6.20 13.75 1.62
C VAL A 149 4.99 12.95 2.08
N VAL A 150 3.77 13.34 1.69
CA VAL A 150 2.55 12.59 2.02
C VAL A 150 2.62 11.16 1.48
N TRP A 151 3.05 10.99 0.23
CA TRP A 151 3.21 9.68 -0.39
C TRP A 151 4.25 8.83 0.36
N LYS A 152 5.40 9.44 0.73
CA LYS A 152 6.46 8.74 1.45
C LYS A 152 6.03 8.34 2.86
N LEU A 153 5.35 9.22 3.60
CA LEU A 153 4.80 8.91 4.92
C LEU A 153 3.79 7.77 4.86
N LEU A 154 3.00 7.71 3.80
CA LEU A 154 2.01 6.65 3.62
C LEU A 154 2.68 5.32 3.30
N GLN A 155 3.69 5.31 2.43
CA GLN A 155 4.54 4.13 2.24
C GLN A 155 5.15 3.63 3.57
N LEU A 156 5.65 4.53 4.42
CA LEU A 156 6.18 4.18 5.74
C LEU A 156 5.12 3.58 6.66
N GLN A 157 3.89 4.09 6.61
CA GLN A 157 2.77 3.49 7.34
C GLN A 157 2.47 2.07 6.84
N LEU A 158 2.49 1.83 5.53
CA LEU A 158 2.26 0.49 4.96
C LEU A 158 3.36 -0.49 5.36
N LEU A 159 4.63 -0.05 5.33
CA LEU A 159 5.78 -0.79 5.83
C LEU A 159 5.62 -1.11 7.32
N SER A 160 5.29 -0.11 8.15
CA SER A 160 5.07 -0.28 9.59
C SER A 160 3.96 -1.30 9.87
N ASN A 161 2.86 -1.26 9.12
CA ASN A 161 1.78 -2.23 9.22
C ASN A 161 2.25 -3.66 8.89
N ARG A 162 3.06 -3.83 7.85
CA ARG A 162 3.62 -5.13 7.45
C ARG A 162 4.58 -5.68 8.51
N LEU A 163 5.50 -4.85 9.02
CA LEU A 163 6.41 -5.23 10.09
C LEU A 163 5.68 -5.54 11.40
N SER A 164 4.60 -4.81 11.71
CA SER A 164 3.75 -5.12 12.85
C SER A 164 3.02 -6.45 12.70
N ALA A 165 2.52 -6.76 11.50
CA ALA A 165 1.89 -8.05 11.21
C ALA A 165 2.89 -9.21 11.36
N LEU A 166 4.11 -9.03 10.83
CA LEU A 166 5.22 -9.95 11.00
C LEU A 166 5.59 -10.16 12.48
N GLY A 167 5.77 -9.07 13.24
CA GLY A 167 6.09 -9.14 14.66
C GLY A 167 5.01 -9.86 15.47
N ARG A 168 3.73 -9.63 15.14
CA ARG A 168 2.61 -10.34 15.74
C ARG A 168 2.66 -11.83 15.40
N SER A 169 2.91 -12.23 14.16
CA SER A 169 2.94 -13.66 13.81
C SER A 169 4.11 -14.42 14.42
N LEU A 170 5.27 -13.78 14.59
CA LEU A 170 6.43 -14.38 15.26
C LEU A 170 6.15 -14.70 16.73
N SER A 171 5.25 -13.97 17.39
CA SER A 171 4.92 -14.19 18.80
C SER A 171 4.15 -15.48 19.10
N TYR A 172 3.65 -16.20 18.08
CA TYR A 172 2.83 -17.41 18.25
C TYR A 172 3.52 -18.72 17.81
N SER A 173 4.80 -18.69 17.43
CA SER A 173 5.63 -19.88 17.14
C SER A 173 4.97 -20.94 16.24
N ALA A 174 4.33 -20.51 15.15
CA ALA A 174 3.68 -21.40 14.17
C ALA A 174 4.54 -21.72 12.95
N TRP A 175 5.73 -21.11 12.84
CA TRP A 175 6.59 -21.15 11.66
C TRP A 175 7.62 -22.26 11.75
N SER A 176 7.80 -23.00 10.66
CA SER A 176 8.93 -23.91 10.49
C SER A 176 10.22 -23.13 10.21
N ASP A 177 11.37 -23.79 10.39
CA ASP A 177 12.69 -23.18 10.14
C ASP A 177 12.84 -22.64 8.72
N GLU A 178 12.26 -23.31 7.72
CA GLU A 178 12.30 -22.86 6.34
C GLU A 178 11.44 -21.61 6.13
N GLU A 179 10.26 -21.57 6.74
CA GLU A 179 9.40 -20.39 6.69
C GLU A 179 10.02 -19.20 7.44
N LEU A 180 10.73 -19.45 8.54
CA LEU A 180 11.47 -18.41 9.26
C LEU A 180 12.55 -17.75 8.40
N ARG A 181 13.24 -18.52 7.53
CA ARG A 181 14.20 -17.94 6.57
C ARG A 181 13.51 -17.05 5.54
N VAL A 182 12.35 -17.46 5.05
CA VAL A 182 11.54 -16.62 4.15
C VAL A 182 11.11 -15.34 4.87
N LEU A 183 10.67 -15.44 6.12
CA LEU A 183 10.30 -14.27 6.93
C LEU A 183 11.48 -13.35 7.20
N GLU A 184 12.69 -13.88 7.38
CA GLU A 184 13.91 -13.08 7.50
C GLU A 184 14.12 -12.22 6.24
N ASP A 185 13.99 -12.80 5.05
CA ASP A 185 14.08 -12.05 3.80
C ASP A 185 12.98 -10.98 3.68
N GLU A 186 11.74 -11.33 4.03
CA GLU A 186 10.63 -10.36 4.03
C GLU A 186 10.82 -9.24 5.07
N SER A 187 11.54 -9.51 6.16
CA SER A 187 11.85 -8.50 7.19
C SER A 187 12.88 -7.48 6.74
N ARG A 188 13.60 -7.73 5.64
CA ARG A 188 14.61 -6.80 5.11
C ARG A 188 13.92 -5.52 4.63
N VAL A 189 14.21 -4.44 5.34
CA VAL A 189 13.72 -3.10 5.02
C VAL A 189 14.76 -2.39 4.16
N ALA A 190 14.33 -1.76 3.07
CA ALA A 190 15.18 -0.81 2.36
C ALA A 190 15.50 0.37 3.30
N VAL A 191 16.77 0.59 3.61
CA VAL A 191 17.19 1.68 4.51
C VAL A 191 16.67 3.00 3.96
N LEU A 192 15.95 3.77 4.78
CA LEU A 192 15.53 5.11 4.44
C LEU A 192 16.75 6.02 4.41
N THR A 193 17.32 6.17 3.22
CA THR A 193 18.51 7.00 3.04
C THR A 193 18.16 8.48 3.08
N SER A 194 19.13 9.31 3.46
CA SER A 194 19.00 10.76 3.35
C SER A 194 18.65 11.19 1.91
N ASP A 195 19.19 10.51 0.91
CA ASP A 195 18.97 10.85 -0.49
C ASP A 195 17.54 10.53 -0.96
N ALA A 196 16.93 9.45 -0.48
CA ALA A 196 15.52 9.16 -0.73
C ALA A 196 14.61 10.28 -0.19
N TRP A 197 14.90 10.79 1.01
CA TRP A 197 14.20 11.93 1.58
C TRP A 197 14.42 13.22 0.80
N LYS A 198 15.68 13.53 0.43
CA LYS A 198 15.98 14.70 -0.42
C LYS A 198 15.20 14.64 -1.74
N SER A 199 15.16 13.49 -2.40
CA SER A 199 14.39 13.33 -3.64
C SER A 199 12.90 13.57 -3.42
N THR A 200 12.35 13.13 -2.29
CA THR A 200 10.94 13.35 -1.92
C THR A 200 10.64 14.84 -1.72
N PHE A 201 11.49 15.55 -0.98
CA PHE A 201 11.35 17.00 -0.78
C PHE A 201 11.51 17.79 -2.08
N LEU A 202 12.39 17.34 -2.99
CA LEU A 202 12.54 17.95 -4.30
C LEU A 202 11.28 17.76 -5.16
N GLY A 203 10.68 16.56 -5.14
CA GLY A 203 9.40 16.29 -5.81
C GLY A 203 8.28 17.18 -5.27
N GLU A 204 8.18 17.30 -3.94
CA GLU A 204 7.18 18.17 -3.31
C GLU A 204 7.40 19.66 -3.63
N ARG A 205 8.64 20.13 -3.54
CA ARG A 205 8.98 21.51 -3.91
C ARG A 205 8.66 21.80 -5.38
N ALA A 206 8.87 20.83 -6.28
CA ALA A 206 8.50 20.97 -7.68
C ALA A 206 6.98 21.16 -7.85
N MET A 207 6.15 20.38 -7.14
CA MET A 207 4.69 20.57 -7.14
C MET A 207 4.27 21.96 -6.68
N TYR A 208 4.84 22.47 -5.58
CA TYR A 208 4.52 23.82 -5.08
C TYR A 208 4.98 24.93 -6.02
N LEU A 209 6.17 24.81 -6.61
CA LEU A 209 6.69 25.81 -7.55
C LEU A 209 5.87 25.89 -8.84
N SER A 210 5.34 24.77 -9.33
CA SER A 210 4.43 24.77 -10.49
C SER A 210 3.20 25.63 -10.23
N GLU A 211 2.58 25.47 -9.05
CA GLU A 211 1.40 26.24 -8.64
C GLU A 211 1.69 27.74 -8.48
N ILE A 212 2.85 28.11 -7.93
CA ILE A 212 3.26 29.51 -7.81
C ILE A 212 3.41 30.13 -9.21
N HIS A 213 4.05 29.44 -10.16
CA HIS A 213 4.19 29.93 -11.53
C HIS A 213 2.83 30.09 -12.23
N ARG A 214 1.88 29.19 -11.95
CA ARG A 214 0.51 29.28 -12.48
C ARG A 214 -0.25 30.51 -11.95
N LYS A 215 0.00 30.89 -10.69
CA LYS A 215 -0.69 32.02 -10.01
C LYS A 215 0.02 33.36 -10.13
N SER A 216 1.26 33.38 -10.61
CA SER A 216 1.99 34.63 -10.87
C SER A 216 1.20 35.50 -11.86
N PRO A 217 0.75 36.70 -11.45
CA PRO A 217 0.05 37.60 -12.35
C PRO A 217 0.91 37.98 -13.55
N SER A 218 0.30 38.11 -14.73
CA SER A 218 0.95 38.48 -15.99
C SER A 218 1.72 39.81 -15.98
N TRP A 219 1.56 40.63 -14.94
CA TRP A 219 2.25 41.90 -14.74
C TRP A 219 3.58 41.80 -13.97
N LEU A 220 3.98 40.62 -13.47
CA LEU A 220 5.30 40.39 -12.85
C LEU A 220 6.38 39.93 -13.86
N THR A 221 6.01 39.72 -15.12
CA THR A 221 6.89 39.21 -16.20
C THR A 221 7.26 40.27 -17.26
N THR A 222 7.03 41.56 -16.97
CA THR A 222 7.52 42.71 -17.76
C THR A 222 8.57 43.47 -16.97
#